data_AF-A0A917HX04-F1
#
_entry.id   AF-A0A917HX04-F1
#
_cell.length_a   1.000
_cell.length_b   1.000
_cell.length_c   1.000
_cell.angle_alpha   90.00
_cell.angle_beta   90.00
_cell.angle_gamma   90.00
#
_symmetry.space_group_name_H-M   'P 1'
#
loop_
_entity.id
_entity.type
_entity.pdbx_description
1 polymer ?
#
loop_
_entity_poly.entity_id
_entity_poly.type
_entity_poly.pdbx_seq_one_letter_code
_entity_poly.pdbx_strand_id
1 'polypeptide(L)'
;MVKRYRKWLLGLIIAVLCVLSVWDLLGNRGPSDLIGGFEEVAFVRNEQNKGGIIRVYAFSVADTIGADYIGCGNLLPHNDYGSITTAYFFESGKPIPDLLDLEPPHFDTTRYQPVAVYNKGDDGVVKLHKISQAVNQEAIAPSP
;
A
#
# COMPACT_ATOMS: atom_id res chain seq x y z
N MET A 1 22.30 -47.96 -16.31
CA MET A 1 21.41 -47.20 -17.23
C MET A 1 21.06 -45.79 -16.78
N VAL A 2 20.98 -45.47 -15.47
CA VAL A 2 20.51 -44.16 -14.97
C VAL A 2 21.47 -42.98 -15.24
N LYS A 3 22.78 -43.22 -15.35
CA LYS A 3 23.81 -42.17 -15.59
C LYS A 3 23.57 -41.32 -16.85
N ARG A 4 23.04 -41.93 -17.93
CA ARG A 4 22.78 -41.24 -19.21
C ARG A 4 21.60 -40.26 -19.12
N TYR A 5 20.60 -40.58 -18.31
CA TYR A 5 19.39 -39.76 -18.15
C TYR A 5 19.47 -38.79 -16.97
N ARG A 6 20.51 -38.87 -16.12
CA ARG A 6 20.68 -37.99 -14.96
C ARG A 6 20.65 -36.49 -15.31
N LYS A 7 21.25 -36.10 -16.44
CA LYS A 7 21.23 -34.71 -16.91
C LYS A 7 19.84 -34.26 -17.34
N TRP A 8 19.10 -35.15 -18.00
CA TRP A 8 17.71 -34.91 -18.42
C TRP A 8 16.75 -34.85 -17.24
N LEU A 9 16.93 -35.73 -16.25
CA LEU A 9 16.16 -35.70 -15.00
C LEU A 9 16.42 -34.41 -14.21
N LEU A 10 17.69 -33.99 -14.11
CA LEU A 10 18.04 -32.72 -13.46
C LEU A 10 17.45 -31.53 -14.22
N GLY A 11 17.51 -31.54 -15.55
CA GLY A 11 16.89 -30.52 -16.39
C GLY A 11 15.37 -30.45 -16.21
N LEU A 12 14.70 -31.60 -16.12
CA LEU A 12 13.26 -31.67 -15.84
C LEU A 12 12.92 -31.09 -14.47
N ILE A 13 13.69 -31.43 -13.44
CA ILE A 13 13.49 -30.89 -12.08
C ILE A 13 13.64 -29.37 -12.07
N ILE A 14 14.68 -28.84 -12.74
CA ILE A 14 14.89 -27.39 -12.86
C ILE A 14 13.73 -26.75 -13.60
N ALA A 15 13.28 -27.33 -14.72
CA ALA A 15 12.16 -26.80 -15.50
C ALA A 15 10.86 -26.75 -14.67
N VAL A 16 10.58 -27.80 -13.90
CA VAL A 16 9.42 -27.84 -13.00
C VAL A 16 9.54 -26.76 -11.92
N LEU A 17 10.71 -26.60 -11.29
CA LEU A 17 10.94 -25.52 -10.33
C LEU A 17 10.72 -24.14 -10.93
N CYS A 18 11.23 -23.88 -12.14
CA CYS A 18 11.01 -22.61 -12.84
C CYS A 18 9.52 -22.35 -13.10
N VAL A 19 8.76 -23.35 -13.55
CA VAL A 19 7.31 -23.22 -13.78
C VAL A 19 6.59 -22.89 -12.47
N LEU A 20 6.92 -23.59 -11.38
CA LEU A 20 6.32 -23.33 -10.07
C LEU A 20 6.66 -21.92 -9.56
N SER A 21 7.91 -21.46 -9.72
CA SER A 21 8.31 -20.10 -9.33
C SER A 21 7.60 -19.03 -10.14
N VAL A 22 7.44 -19.21 -11.46
CA VAL A 22 6.68 -18.26 -12.29
C VAL A 22 5.21 -18.25 -11.91
N TRP A 23 4.63 -19.41 -11.62
CA TRP A 23 3.24 -19.50 -11.16
C TRP A 23 3.02 -18.75 -9.83
N ASP A 24 3.96 -18.90 -8.90
CA ASP A 24 3.95 -18.20 -7.62
C ASP A 24 4.10 -16.69 -7.79
N LEU A 25 4.99 -16.25 -8.68
CA LEU A 25 5.17 -14.82 -9.00
C LEU A 25 3.91 -14.17 -9.56
N LEU A 26 3.15 -14.89 -10.40
CA LEU A 26 1.87 -14.42 -10.95
C LEU A 26 0.75 -14.42 -9.91
N GLY A 27 0.88 -15.19 -8.83
CA GLY A 27 -0.09 -15.27 -7.73
C GLY A 27 0.24 -14.38 -6.52
N ASN A 28 1.35 -13.65 -6.55
CA ASN A 28 1.73 -12.74 -5.47
C ASN A 28 0.64 -11.69 -5.26
N ARG A 29 0.00 -11.78 -4.08
CA ARG A 29 -1.14 -10.96 -3.71
C ARG A 29 -0.68 -9.56 -3.35
N GLY A 30 -1.06 -8.58 -4.17
CA GLY A 30 -0.77 -7.17 -3.92
C GLY A 30 -1.85 -6.51 -3.05
N PRO A 31 -1.68 -5.22 -2.72
CA PRO A 31 -2.75 -4.41 -2.14
C PRO A 31 -4.09 -4.50 -2.89
N SER A 32 -4.05 -4.73 -4.20
CA SER A 32 -5.20 -4.93 -5.09
C SER A 32 -6.05 -6.16 -4.77
N ASP A 33 -5.48 -7.16 -4.09
CA ASP A 33 -6.17 -8.41 -3.73
C ASP A 33 -6.84 -8.35 -2.35
N LEU A 34 -6.73 -7.21 -1.66
CA LEU A 34 -7.36 -6.97 -0.36
C LEU A 34 -8.78 -6.40 -0.51
N ILE A 35 -9.60 -6.66 0.50
CA ILE A 35 -10.92 -6.04 0.63
C ILE A 35 -10.74 -4.53 0.76
N GLY A 36 -11.38 -3.77 -0.13
CA GLY A 36 -11.25 -2.31 -0.22
C GLY A 36 -10.97 -1.82 -1.65
N GLY A 37 -10.46 -2.68 -2.53
CA GLY A 37 -10.17 -2.33 -3.93
C GLY A 37 -9.11 -1.25 -4.03
N PHE A 38 -7.94 -1.50 -3.45
CA PHE A 38 -6.83 -0.54 -3.39
C PHE A 38 -6.10 -0.45 -4.72
N GLU A 39 -5.83 0.77 -5.18
CA GLU A 39 -5.00 1.07 -6.34
C GLU A 39 -3.95 2.11 -5.95
N GLU A 40 -2.66 1.80 -6.15
CA GLU A 40 -1.58 2.78 -5.92
C GLU A 40 -1.61 3.82 -7.05
N VAL A 41 -1.80 5.09 -6.69
CA VAL A 41 -1.91 6.18 -7.67
C VAL A 41 -0.68 7.08 -7.71
N ALA A 42 0.06 7.17 -6.60
CA ALA A 42 1.29 7.95 -6.51
C ALA A 42 2.20 7.38 -5.43
N PHE A 43 3.50 7.49 -5.67
CA PHE A 43 4.55 7.02 -4.78
C PHE A 43 5.79 7.90 -4.87
N VAL A 44 6.35 8.27 -3.72
CA VAL A 44 7.64 8.96 -3.63
C VAL A 44 8.50 8.35 -2.52
N ARG A 45 9.81 8.36 -2.74
CA ARG A 45 10.80 7.95 -1.74
C ARG A 45 12.07 8.79 -1.83
N ASN A 46 12.79 8.90 -0.73
CA ASN A 46 14.08 9.60 -0.71
C ASN A 46 15.18 8.80 -1.44
N GLU A 47 16.21 9.52 -1.88
CA GLU A 47 17.44 8.90 -2.35
C GLU A 47 18.21 8.27 -1.18
N GLN A 48 18.63 7.03 -1.35
CA GLN A 48 19.31 6.25 -0.32
C GLN A 48 20.81 6.60 -0.27
N ASN A 49 21.15 7.75 0.31
CA ASN A 49 22.53 8.22 0.40
C ASN A 49 23.08 8.31 1.84
N LYS A 50 22.22 8.42 2.88
CA LYS A 50 22.54 8.35 4.34
C LYS A 50 21.23 8.30 5.15
N GLY A 51 21.11 7.36 6.09
CA GLY A 51 19.94 7.25 6.99
C GLY A 51 18.84 6.30 6.48
N GLY A 52 17.70 6.30 7.19
CA GLY A 52 16.56 5.44 6.88
C GLY A 52 15.78 5.87 5.63
N ILE A 53 14.97 4.95 5.11
CA ILE A 53 14.19 5.16 3.89
C ILE A 53 12.84 5.77 4.23
N ILE A 54 12.52 6.92 3.67
CA ILE A 54 11.19 7.52 3.75
C ILE A 54 10.42 7.12 2.50
N ARG A 55 9.22 6.58 2.70
CA ARG A 55 8.28 6.19 1.64
C ARG A 55 6.93 6.81 1.90
N VAL A 56 6.38 7.44 0.86
CA VAL A 56 5.04 8.03 0.92
C VAL A 56 4.24 7.50 -0.25
N TYR A 57 3.08 6.93 0.04
CA TYR A 57 2.16 6.35 -0.93
C TYR A 57 0.82 7.06 -0.89
N ALA A 58 0.15 7.13 -2.03
CA ALA A 58 -1.26 7.46 -2.14
C ALA A 58 -2.00 6.31 -2.83
N PHE A 59 -3.11 5.90 -2.23
CA PHE A 59 -3.98 4.86 -2.74
C PHE A 59 -5.38 5.41 -3.02
N SER A 60 -5.96 5.02 -4.14
CA SER A 60 -7.40 5.06 -4.38
C SER A 60 -8.05 3.84 -3.73
N VAL A 61 -9.20 4.03 -3.10
CA VAL A 61 -9.95 2.99 -2.39
C VAL A 61 -11.40 2.97 -2.86
N ALA A 62 -11.84 1.84 -3.40
CA ALA A 62 -13.20 1.67 -3.90
C ALA A 62 -14.25 1.53 -2.78
N ASP A 63 -13.95 0.75 -1.72
CA ASP A 63 -14.82 0.60 -0.54
C ASP A 63 -14.12 1.14 0.71
N THR A 64 -14.43 2.38 1.09
CA THR A 64 -13.79 3.04 2.23
C THR A 64 -14.31 2.59 3.60
N ILE A 65 -15.46 1.91 3.63
CA ILE A 65 -16.09 1.44 4.87
C ILE A 65 -15.47 0.12 5.29
N GLY A 66 -15.46 -0.86 4.38
CA GLY A 66 -14.99 -2.23 4.59
C GLY A 66 -13.50 -2.46 4.34
N ALA A 67 -12.77 -1.45 3.84
CA ALA A 67 -11.35 -1.57 3.50
C ALA A 67 -10.44 -2.04 4.65
N ASP A 68 -9.56 -2.99 4.36
CA ASP A 68 -8.48 -3.43 5.24
C ASP A 68 -7.24 -2.53 5.10
N TYR A 69 -7.33 -1.31 5.63
CA TYR A 69 -6.24 -0.32 5.57
C TYR A 69 -4.95 -0.79 6.26
N ILE A 70 -5.07 -1.53 7.37
CA ILE A 70 -3.91 -2.05 8.11
C ILE A 70 -3.26 -3.16 7.31
N GLY A 71 -4.03 -4.10 6.77
CA GLY A 71 -3.54 -5.15 5.90
C GLY A 71 -2.80 -4.58 4.70
N CYS A 72 -3.39 -3.58 4.03
CA CYS A 72 -2.77 -2.88 2.91
C CYS A 72 -1.43 -2.25 3.29
N GLY A 73 -1.40 -1.45 4.37
CA GLY A 73 -0.18 -0.83 4.85
C GLY A 73 0.89 -1.84 5.27
N ASN A 74 0.52 -3.00 5.81
CA ASN A 74 1.44 -4.06 6.22
C ASN A 74 2.10 -4.79 5.04
N LEU A 75 1.51 -4.74 3.84
CA LEU A 75 2.15 -5.23 2.61
C LEU A 75 3.22 -4.26 2.07
N LEU A 76 3.23 -3.01 2.55
CA LEU A 76 4.16 -2.00 2.05
C LEU A 76 5.58 -2.24 2.59
N PRO A 77 6.61 -2.01 1.75
CA PRO A 77 8.01 -2.16 2.17
C PRO A 77 8.33 -1.34 3.41
N HIS A 78 8.91 -2.01 4.41
CA HIS A 78 9.44 -1.43 5.63
C HIS A 78 10.63 -2.27 6.12
N ASN A 79 11.62 -1.64 6.74
CA ASN A 79 12.78 -2.28 7.33
C ASN A 79 13.15 -1.63 8.68
N ASP A 80 13.88 -2.39 9.49
CA ASP A 80 14.30 -2.00 10.85
C ASP A 80 15.46 -0.99 10.87
N TYR A 81 15.86 -0.48 9.69
CA TYR A 81 16.96 0.47 9.55
C TYR A 81 16.45 1.92 9.48
N GLY A 82 15.52 2.25 10.36
CA GLY A 82 14.95 3.60 10.47
C GLY A 82 14.06 4.01 9.31
N SER A 83 13.50 3.04 8.57
CA SER A 83 12.58 3.40 7.49
C SER A 83 11.24 3.88 8.04
N ILE A 84 10.64 4.83 7.34
CA ILE A 84 9.33 5.38 7.67
C ILE A 84 8.46 5.18 6.44
N THR A 85 7.31 4.54 6.63
CA THR A 85 6.36 4.30 5.55
C THR A 85 5.03 4.94 5.91
N THR A 86 4.57 5.88 5.08
CA THR A 86 3.28 6.54 5.20
C THR A 86 2.43 6.23 3.98
N ALA A 87 1.18 5.84 4.18
CA ALA A 87 0.21 5.62 3.12
C ALA A 87 -1.06 6.41 3.38
N TYR A 88 -1.44 7.22 2.41
CA TYR A 88 -2.66 7.99 2.39
C TYR A 88 -3.70 7.28 1.54
N PHE A 89 -4.90 7.12 2.07
CA PHE A 89 -5.99 6.44 1.38
C PHE A 89 -7.05 7.46 1.01
N PHE A 90 -7.41 7.53 -0.26
CA PHE A 90 -8.41 8.44 -0.80
C PHE A 90 -9.57 7.64 -1.38
N GLU A 91 -10.77 8.20 -1.28
CA GLU A 91 -11.97 7.57 -1.85
C GLU A 91 -11.95 7.66 -3.38
N SER A 92 -12.20 6.54 -4.05
CA SER A 92 -12.28 6.50 -5.50
C SER A 92 -13.40 7.42 -6.02
N GLY A 93 -13.13 8.17 -7.09
CA GLY A 93 -14.06 9.16 -7.66
C GLY A 93 -14.01 10.54 -7.00
N LYS A 94 -13.28 10.72 -5.90
CA LYS A 94 -12.93 12.05 -5.35
C LYS A 94 -11.59 12.53 -5.88
N PRO A 95 -11.21 13.81 -5.69
CA PRO A 95 -9.86 14.28 -6.04
C PRO A 95 -8.79 13.49 -5.29
N ILE A 96 -7.79 12.99 -6.01
CA ILE A 96 -6.64 12.25 -5.48
C ILE A 96 -5.35 12.89 -6.03
N PRO A 97 -4.29 13.05 -5.22
CA PRO A 97 -3.02 13.57 -5.71
C PRO A 97 -2.32 12.55 -6.61
N ASP A 98 -1.80 13.03 -7.74
CA ASP A 98 -0.94 12.31 -8.68
C ASP A 98 0.56 12.56 -8.40
N LEU A 99 0.88 13.56 -7.59
CA LEU A 99 2.23 13.88 -7.15
C LEU A 99 2.29 13.92 -5.61
N LEU A 100 3.41 13.44 -5.06
CA LEU A 100 3.68 13.45 -3.63
C LEU A 100 5.05 14.07 -3.34
N ASP A 101 5.16 14.74 -2.20
CA ASP A 101 6.39 15.29 -1.65
C ASP A 101 6.92 14.44 -0.50
N LEU A 102 8.23 14.48 -0.28
CA LEU A 102 8.88 13.80 0.85
C LEU A 102 8.67 14.51 2.18
N GLU A 103 8.45 15.83 2.14
CA GLU A 103 8.24 16.64 3.34
C GLU A 103 6.74 16.87 3.57
N PRO A 104 6.28 16.90 4.84
CA PRO A 104 4.91 17.29 5.15
C PRO A 104 4.58 18.67 4.56
N PRO A 105 3.35 18.86 4.01
CA PRO A 105 2.19 17.98 4.14
C PRO A 105 2.11 16.83 3.12
N HIS A 106 3.16 16.55 2.35
CA HIS A 106 3.25 15.50 1.30
C HIS A 106 2.36 15.69 0.07
N PHE A 107 1.31 16.50 0.16
CA PHE A 107 0.43 16.90 -0.93
C PHE A 107 -0.38 18.13 -0.50
N ASP A 108 -1.11 18.73 -1.45
CA ASP A 108 -2.02 19.84 -1.17
C ASP A 108 -3.25 19.39 -0.37
N THR A 109 -3.21 19.62 0.94
CA THR A 109 -4.30 19.26 1.88
C THR A 109 -5.55 20.11 1.74
N THR A 110 -5.49 21.22 0.99
CA THR A 110 -6.69 22.04 0.72
C THR A 110 -7.55 21.41 -0.38
N ARG A 111 -6.91 20.70 -1.31
CA ARG A 111 -7.55 20.07 -2.47
C ARG A 111 -7.85 18.59 -2.25
N TYR A 112 -7.00 17.89 -1.50
CA TYR A 112 -7.06 16.44 -1.33
C TYR A 112 -7.29 16.06 0.12
N GLN A 113 -8.26 15.19 0.37
CA GLN A 113 -8.64 14.75 1.71
C GLN A 113 -8.62 13.23 1.79
N PRO A 114 -7.65 12.63 2.49
CA PRO A 114 -7.64 11.19 2.70
C PRO A 114 -8.77 10.77 3.66
N VAL A 115 -9.29 9.57 3.48
CA VAL A 115 -10.25 8.91 4.39
C VAL A 115 -9.53 8.13 5.50
N ALA A 116 -8.28 7.75 5.28
CA ALA A 116 -7.44 7.12 6.27
C ALA A 116 -5.96 7.41 6.00
N VAL A 117 -5.16 7.34 7.06
CA VAL A 117 -3.71 7.46 7.00
C VAL A 117 -3.09 6.30 7.78
N TYR A 118 -2.26 5.52 7.12
CA TYR A 118 -1.41 4.52 7.75
C TYR A 118 0.00 5.09 7.88
N ASN A 119 0.60 4.89 9.04
CA ASN A 119 2.00 5.21 9.28
C ASN A 119 2.67 4.04 10.01
N LYS A 120 3.84 3.65 9.54
CA LYS A 120 4.75 2.75 10.23
C LYS A 120 6.07 3.49 10.46
N GLY A 121 6.32 3.81 11.73
CA GLY A 121 7.50 4.55 12.17
C GLY A 121 8.76 3.70 12.13
N ASP A 122 9.90 4.34 12.41
CA ASP A 122 11.22 3.68 12.51
C ASP A 122 11.28 2.59 13.59
N ASP A 123 10.44 2.70 14.62
CA ASP A 123 10.20 1.70 15.66
C ASP A 123 9.39 0.48 15.17
N GLY A 124 8.93 0.49 13.93
CA GLY A 124 8.08 -0.54 13.34
C GLY A 124 6.64 -0.54 13.87
N VAL A 125 6.27 0.43 14.72
CA VAL A 125 4.92 0.52 15.30
C VAL A 125 3.97 1.08 14.25
N VAL A 126 2.89 0.34 14.04
CA VAL A 126 1.82 0.71 13.10
C VAL A 126 0.82 1.63 13.77
N LYS A 127 0.50 2.75 13.10
CA LYS A 127 -0.52 3.72 13.50
C LYS A 127 -1.49 3.90 12.33
N LEU A 128 -2.78 3.70 12.59
CA LEU A 128 -3.84 4.00 11.64
C LEU A 128 -4.69 5.16 12.18
N HIS A 129 -4.86 6.20 11.37
CA HIS A 129 -5.79 7.28 11.65
C HIS A 129 -6.89 7.28 10.59
N LYS A 130 -8.10 6.83 10.96
CA LYS A 130 -9.28 6.89 10.08
C LYS A 130 -9.95 8.25 10.29
N ILE A 131 -10.11 9.01 9.21
CA ILE A 131 -10.71 10.33 9.25
C ILE A 131 -12.21 10.10 9.10
N SER A 132 -12.93 10.15 10.24
CA SER A 132 -14.38 10.00 10.24
C SER A 132 -15.00 11.12 9.39
N GLN A 133 -15.66 10.76 8.30
CA GLN A 133 -16.58 11.69 7.65
C GLN A 133 -17.77 11.86 8.59
N ALA A 134 -17.71 12.86 9.47
CA ALA A 134 -18.90 13.33 10.14
C ALA A 134 -19.86 13.81 9.05
N VAL A 135 -20.85 12.96 8.74
CA VAL A 135 -22.06 13.35 8.05
C VAL A 135 -22.64 14.52 8.84
N ASN A 136 -22.63 15.71 8.25
CA ASN A 136 -23.47 16.82 8.68
C ASN A 136 -24.93 16.37 8.50
N GLN A 137 -25.48 15.68 9.49
CA GLN A 137 -26.92 15.46 9.64
C GLN A 137 -27.50 16.69 10.35
N GLU A 138 -28.18 17.51 9.55
CA GLU A 138 -29.32 18.37 9.91
C GLU A 138 -29.22 19.20 11.19
N ALA A 139 -28.64 20.39 11.05
CA ALA A 139 -29.22 21.58 11.70
C ALA A 139 -30.50 21.99 10.96
N ILE A 140 -31.59 21.24 11.17
CA ILE A 140 -32.95 21.73 10.95
C ILE A 140 -33.66 21.63 12.31
N ALA A 141 -33.33 22.58 13.18
CA ALA A 141 -34.22 22.90 14.28
C ALA A 141 -35.38 23.73 13.69
N PRO A 142 -36.65 23.36 13.89
CA PRO A 142 -37.74 24.29 13.63
C PRO A 142 -37.63 25.44 14.64
N SER A 143 -37.52 26.66 14.12
CA SER A 143 -37.71 27.92 14.84
C SER A 143 -39.11 28.00 15.47
N PRO A 144 -39.27 28.74 16.59
CA PRO A 144 -40.40 28.63 17.53
C PRO A 144 -41.78 28.97 16.99
#